data_AF-A0A6B4RL18-F1
#
_entry.id   AF-A0A6B4RL18-F1
#
_cell.length_a   1.000
_cell.length_b   1.000
_cell.length_c   1.000
_cell.angle_alpha   90.00
_cell.angle_beta   90.00
_cell.angle_gamma   90.00
#
_symmetry.space_group_name_H-M   'P 1'
#
loop_
_entity.id
_entity.type
_entity.pdbx_description
1 polymer ?
#
loop_
_entity_poly.entity_id
_entity_poly.type
_entity_poly.pdbx_seq_one_letter_code
_entity_poly.pdbx_strand_id
1 'polypeptide(L)'
;MKFSKDDTLAVKGIAILMMYIHHQFLNGDRYKGYYVNFFPFSESQVQYVAGFFKICVGMFVFLTAYGMTISFNNKCKEYILTRKQTLTIIANRYISLMSGYFVIFVVSQLYSWNGQRQLRIYGKEKSSIWYFFIDFFGLAKIFDTPTFNATWWYMSLAIVIILIMPLLYRWYGKDGILVVFASILLPRALGLEILDLTRWLLAITLGIYFADRNILVRLKQMYICKSKTINKMIKFCCATAILILLVLIRQSKIGPKFIDIWDCVIPAYVVYYCFEFVIDITCIRKILVLLGKHSMNMFLSHTFFRAIYFPDFIYSFKYAWLDTLVLIIITFILSIIIEFLKETLKYNKIIDNIKLKTTEYIMNQ
;
A
#
# COMPACT_ATOMS: atom_id res chain seq x y z
N MET A 1 -21.70 9.93 10.37
CA MET A 1 -20.24 9.67 10.43
C MET A 1 -19.76 9.17 9.07
N LYS A 2 -18.51 9.44 8.67
CA LYS A 2 -17.91 8.91 7.44
C LYS A 2 -16.48 8.44 7.70
N PHE A 3 -16.00 7.45 6.96
CA PHE A 3 -14.57 7.17 6.85
C PHE A 3 -13.97 8.16 5.85
N SER A 4 -13.26 9.17 6.37
CA SER A 4 -12.82 10.33 5.60
C SER A 4 -11.48 10.11 4.88
N LYS A 5 -11.08 11.09 4.04
CA LYS A 5 -9.75 11.13 3.44
C LYS A 5 -8.64 11.17 4.49
N ASP A 6 -8.83 11.93 5.57
CA ASP A 6 -7.87 11.99 6.69
C ASP A 6 -7.78 10.66 7.42
N ASP A 7 -8.90 9.94 7.59
CA ASP A 7 -8.88 8.61 8.19
C ASP A 7 -8.13 7.61 7.30
N THR A 8 -8.31 7.72 5.97
CA THR A 8 -7.51 6.94 4.99
C THR A 8 -6.02 7.27 5.10
N LEU A 9 -5.66 8.55 5.21
CA LEU A 9 -4.26 8.97 5.38
C LEU A 9 -3.68 8.43 6.69
N ALA A 10 -4.42 8.54 7.80
CA ALA A 10 -3.97 8.01 9.09
C ALA A 10 -3.70 6.50 9.02
N VAL A 11 -4.60 5.72 8.41
CA VAL A 11 -4.39 4.27 8.27
C VAL A 11 -3.24 3.93 7.30
N LYS A 12 -3.02 4.74 6.25
CA LYS A 12 -1.80 4.63 5.42
C LYS A 12 -0.53 4.93 6.22
N GLY A 13 -0.58 5.86 7.17
CA GLY A 13 0.48 6.13 8.13
C GLY A 13 0.84 4.89 8.97
N ILE A 14 -0.16 4.10 9.37
CA ILE A 14 0.08 2.83 10.08
C ILE A 14 0.66 1.79 9.12
N ALA A 15 0.11 1.66 7.92
CA ALA A 15 0.59 0.70 6.92
C ALA A 15 2.05 0.97 6.52
N ILE A 16 2.48 2.23 6.41
CA ILE A 16 3.88 2.55 6.11
C ILE A 16 4.81 2.17 7.27
N LEU A 17 4.40 2.38 8.53
CA LEU A 17 5.18 1.95 9.70
C LEU A 17 5.32 0.42 9.77
N MET A 18 4.24 -0.32 9.48
CA MET A 18 4.28 -1.78 9.36
C MET A 18 5.25 -2.23 8.24
N MET A 19 5.23 -1.52 7.11
CA MET A 19 6.13 -1.79 5.98
C MET A 19 7.61 -1.65 6.39
N TYR A 20 7.99 -0.61 7.14
CA TYR A 20 9.38 -0.44 7.60
C TYR A 20 9.87 -1.63 8.42
N ILE A 21 9.11 -2.01 9.45
CA ILE A 21 9.46 -3.11 10.34
C ILE A 21 9.52 -4.43 9.55
N HIS A 22 8.57 -4.67 8.65
CA HIS A 22 8.61 -5.81 7.74
C HIS A 22 9.91 -5.84 6.91
N HIS A 23 10.26 -4.74 6.26
CA HIS A 23 11.40 -4.70 5.35
C HIS A 23 12.78 -4.68 6.05
N GLN A 24 12.86 -4.20 7.29
CA GLN A 24 14.08 -4.22 8.09
C GLN A 24 14.32 -5.55 8.79
N PHE A 25 13.27 -6.20 9.32
CA PHE A 25 13.46 -7.32 10.26
C PHE A 25 12.66 -8.58 9.94
N LEU A 26 12.19 -8.77 8.70
CA LEU A 26 11.51 -10.03 8.32
C LEU A 26 12.36 -11.28 8.60
N ASN A 27 13.66 -11.21 8.34
CA ASN A 27 14.62 -12.30 8.57
C ASN A 27 16.05 -11.74 8.67
N GLY A 28 16.99 -12.60 9.12
CA GLY A 28 18.41 -12.26 9.27
C GLY A 28 19.10 -11.75 8.00
N ASP A 29 18.61 -12.14 6.82
CA ASP A 29 19.17 -11.65 5.55
C ASP A 29 18.98 -10.14 5.36
N ARG A 30 18.01 -9.52 6.03
CA ARG A 30 17.72 -8.08 5.89
C ARG A 30 18.76 -7.16 6.52
N TYR A 31 19.49 -7.65 7.52
CA TYR A 31 20.54 -6.94 8.26
C TYR A 31 21.82 -7.78 8.32
N LYS A 32 22.02 -8.67 7.34
CA LYS A 32 23.22 -9.50 7.25
C LYS A 32 24.48 -8.62 7.22
N GLY A 33 25.44 -8.93 8.09
CA GLY A 33 26.67 -8.16 8.25
C GLY A 33 26.60 -7.06 9.30
N TYR A 34 25.44 -6.84 9.93
CA TYR A 34 25.26 -5.83 10.98
C TYR A 34 24.84 -6.48 12.30
N TYR A 35 25.35 -5.94 13.40
CA TYR A 35 24.88 -6.28 14.73
C TYR A 35 23.63 -5.45 15.06
N VAL A 36 22.54 -6.12 15.45
CA VAL A 36 21.27 -5.50 15.82
C VAL A 36 20.79 -6.06 17.17
N ASN A 37 20.60 -5.17 18.13
CA ASN A 37 20.01 -5.44 19.43
C ASN A 37 18.49 -5.29 19.35
N PHE A 38 17.77 -6.35 19.71
CA PHE A 38 16.31 -6.42 19.64
C PHE A 38 15.60 -6.10 20.98
N PHE A 39 16.34 -5.74 22.04
CA PHE A 39 15.79 -5.39 23.35
C PHE A 39 14.65 -4.36 23.25
N PRO A 40 13.54 -4.55 23.99
CA PRO A 40 13.31 -5.54 25.05
C PRO A 40 12.82 -6.91 24.58
N PHE A 41 12.70 -7.13 23.28
CA PHE A 41 12.23 -8.39 22.70
C PHE A 41 13.40 -9.25 22.21
N SER A 42 13.11 -10.52 21.91
CA SER A 42 14.05 -11.35 21.15
C SER A 42 13.98 -11.05 19.66
N GLU A 43 15.06 -11.36 18.93
CA GLU A 43 15.09 -11.34 17.47
C GLU A 43 13.91 -12.13 16.86
N SER A 44 13.65 -13.33 17.38
CA SER A 44 12.56 -14.18 16.93
C SER A 44 11.17 -13.56 17.13
N GLN A 45 10.95 -12.82 18.23
CA GLN A 45 9.70 -12.11 18.48
C GLN A 45 9.53 -10.95 17.48
N VAL A 46 10.59 -10.18 17.22
CA VAL A 46 10.54 -9.08 16.25
C VAL A 46 10.33 -9.61 14.84
N GLN A 47 11.04 -10.67 14.44
CA GLN A 47 10.84 -11.34 13.15
C GLN A 47 9.42 -11.91 13.00
N TYR A 48 8.84 -12.47 14.06
CA TYR A 48 7.46 -12.92 14.08
C TYR A 48 6.49 -11.77 13.82
N VAL A 49 6.69 -10.61 14.45
CA VAL A 49 5.87 -9.41 14.19
C VAL A 49 6.10 -8.85 12.79
N ALA A 50 7.35 -8.77 12.33
CA ALA A 50 7.72 -8.31 11.00
C ALA A 50 7.14 -9.20 9.89
N GLY A 51 7.08 -10.52 10.12
CA GLY A 51 6.42 -11.48 9.23
C GLY A 51 4.91 -11.25 9.13
N PHE A 52 4.26 -10.89 10.24
CA PHE A 52 2.85 -10.50 10.25
C PHE A 52 2.63 -9.18 9.49
N PHE A 53 3.50 -8.19 9.66
CA PHE A 53 3.37 -6.85 9.07
C PHE A 53 3.43 -6.79 7.54
N LYS A 54 3.70 -7.89 6.84
CA LYS A 54 3.49 -8.01 5.38
C LYS A 54 2.04 -7.67 4.96
N ILE A 55 1.07 -7.75 5.88
CA ILE A 55 -0.32 -7.30 5.66
C ILE A 55 -0.43 -5.81 5.27
N CYS A 56 0.62 -4.99 5.48
CA CYS A 56 0.65 -3.59 5.06
C CYS A 56 0.30 -3.40 3.58
N VAL A 57 0.72 -4.34 2.72
CA VAL A 57 0.38 -4.32 1.29
C VAL A 57 -1.12 -4.47 1.11
N GLY A 58 -1.75 -5.43 1.79
CA GLY A 58 -3.20 -5.63 1.76
C GLY A 58 -3.97 -4.42 2.28
N MET A 59 -3.43 -3.70 3.27
CA MET A 59 -4.02 -2.43 3.74
C MET A 59 -4.01 -1.37 2.64
N PHE A 60 -2.88 -1.20 1.93
CA PHE A 60 -2.80 -0.25 0.81
C PHE A 60 -3.72 -0.65 -0.35
N VAL A 61 -3.79 -1.93 -0.70
CA VAL A 61 -4.71 -2.45 -1.74
C VAL A 61 -6.16 -2.20 -1.36
N PHE A 62 -6.57 -2.58 -0.14
CA PHE A 62 -7.93 -2.37 0.37
C PHE A 62 -8.32 -0.89 0.33
N LEU A 63 -7.47 0.00 0.86
CA LEU A 63 -7.73 1.44 0.89
C LEU A 63 -7.76 2.07 -0.51
N THR A 64 -6.98 1.53 -1.45
CA THR A 64 -6.98 1.98 -2.84
C THR A 64 -8.31 1.63 -3.51
N ALA A 65 -8.75 0.37 -3.39
CA ALA A 65 -10.04 -0.07 -3.91
C ALA A 65 -11.20 0.70 -3.26
N TYR A 66 -11.21 0.83 -1.92
CA TYR A 66 -12.20 1.61 -1.18
C TYR A 66 -12.29 3.06 -1.70
N GLY A 67 -11.16 3.76 -1.80
CA GLY A 67 -11.13 5.15 -2.25
C GLY A 67 -11.53 5.33 -3.72
N MET A 68 -11.21 4.35 -4.58
CA MET A 68 -11.67 4.33 -5.97
C MET A 68 -13.17 4.09 -6.07
N THR A 69 -13.73 3.17 -5.29
CA THR A 69 -15.18 2.93 -5.24
C THR A 69 -15.95 4.16 -4.80
N ILE A 70 -15.50 4.86 -3.74
CA ILE A 70 -16.10 6.15 -3.35
C ILE A 70 -16.05 7.16 -4.51
N SER A 71 -14.92 7.21 -5.24
CA SER A 71 -14.77 8.08 -6.41
C SER A 71 -15.70 7.70 -7.57
N PHE A 72 -16.00 6.41 -7.76
CA PHE A 72 -16.94 5.93 -8.76
C PHE A 72 -18.39 6.25 -8.36
N ASN A 73 -18.78 5.95 -7.11
CA ASN A 73 -20.11 6.24 -6.57
C ASN A 73 -20.48 7.73 -6.68
N ASN A 74 -19.49 8.62 -6.52
CA ASN A 74 -19.69 10.07 -6.68
C ASN A 74 -19.97 10.49 -8.13
N LYS A 75 -19.60 9.68 -9.12
CA LYS A 75 -19.85 9.95 -10.55
C LYS A 75 -21.05 9.20 -11.11
N CYS A 76 -21.27 7.97 -10.67
CA CYS A 76 -22.39 7.13 -11.11
C CYS A 76 -22.81 6.16 -10.00
N LYS A 77 -24.06 6.25 -9.58
CA LYS A 77 -24.66 5.40 -8.53
C LYS A 77 -25.15 4.04 -9.05
N GLU A 78 -25.32 3.88 -10.36
CA GLU A 78 -25.84 2.66 -10.99
C GLU A 78 -24.75 1.64 -11.34
N TYR A 79 -23.50 1.85 -10.91
CA TYR A 79 -22.34 0.99 -11.20
C TYR A 79 -22.00 0.83 -12.68
N ILE A 80 -22.63 1.60 -13.56
CA ILE A 80 -22.40 1.60 -15.01
C ILE A 80 -21.76 2.94 -15.40
N LEU A 81 -20.43 2.94 -15.52
CA LEU A 81 -19.69 4.10 -16.02
C LEU A 81 -19.68 4.08 -17.55
N THR A 82 -19.85 5.25 -18.17
CA THR A 82 -19.64 5.38 -19.61
C THR A 82 -18.17 5.12 -19.97
N ARG A 83 -17.89 4.75 -21.22
CA ARG A 83 -16.51 4.54 -21.70
C ARG A 83 -15.62 5.75 -21.39
N LYS A 84 -16.11 6.96 -21.68
CA LYS A 84 -15.38 8.22 -21.42
C LYS A 84 -15.13 8.42 -19.92
N GLN A 85 -16.13 8.21 -19.07
CA GLN A 85 -15.97 8.32 -17.62
C GLN A 85 -14.93 7.34 -17.08
N THR A 86 -14.98 6.08 -17.53
CA THR A 86 -14.03 5.03 -17.16
C THR A 86 -12.61 5.41 -17.55
N LEU A 87 -12.39 5.78 -18.82
CA LEU A 87 -11.08 6.18 -19.33
C LEU A 87 -10.51 7.39 -18.58
N THR A 88 -11.33 8.42 -18.34
CA THR A 88 -10.92 9.60 -17.58
C THR A 88 -10.47 9.25 -16.16
N ILE A 89 -11.18 8.34 -15.47
CA ILE A 89 -10.79 7.96 -14.10
C ILE A 89 -9.50 7.13 -14.11
N ILE A 90 -9.39 6.15 -15.01
CA ILE A 90 -8.17 5.34 -15.18
C ILE A 90 -6.97 6.28 -15.46
N ALA A 91 -7.09 7.15 -16.46
CA ALA A 91 -6.03 8.06 -16.85
C ALA A 91 -5.59 8.96 -15.69
N ASN A 92 -6.55 9.61 -15.01
CA ASN A 92 -6.23 10.50 -13.88
C ASN A 92 -5.58 9.77 -12.70
N ARG A 93 -5.98 8.52 -12.43
CA ARG A 93 -5.37 7.69 -11.39
C ARG A 93 -3.96 7.24 -11.79
N TYR A 94 -3.79 6.79 -13.02
CA TYR A 94 -2.49 6.39 -13.57
C TYR A 94 -1.49 7.56 -13.55
N ILE A 95 -1.89 8.73 -14.07
CA ILE A 95 -1.07 9.94 -14.05
C ILE A 95 -0.66 10.31 -12.62
N SER A 96 -1.59 10.22 -11.65
CA SER A 96 -1.28 10.53 -10.24
C SER A 96 -0.30 9.54 -9.60
N LEU A 97 -0.42 8.25 -9.94
CA LEU A 97 0.49 7.21 -9.45
C LEU A 97 1.89 7.40 -10.04
N MET A 98 1.96 7.55 -11.36
CA MET A 98 3.21 7.66 -12.10
C MET A 98 3.95 8.96 -11.83
N SER A 99 3.24 10.08 -11.61
CA SER A 99 3.90 11.35 -11.28
C SER A 99 4.68 11.25 -9.96
N GLY A 100 4.13 10.60 -8.94
CA GLY A 100 4.85 10.34 -7.69
C GLY A 100 6.07 9.43 -7.91
N TYR A 101 5.89 8.38 -8.71
CA TYR A 101 6.94 7.41 -9.01
C TYR A 101 8.11 7.99 -9.80
N PHE A 102 7.83 8.73 -10.87
CA PHE A 102 8.84 9.30 -11.77
C PHE A 102 9.83 10.19 -11.03
N VAL A 103 9.37 10.98 -10.05
CA VAL A 103 10.28 11.85 -9.28
C VAL A 103 11.32 11.02 -8.52
N ILE A 104 10.89 9.97 -7.81
CA ILE A 104 11.82 9.09 -7.09
C ILE A 104 12.68 8.29 -8.07
N PHE A 105 12.10 7.81 -9.16
CA PHE A 105 12.84 7.09 -10.19
C PHE A 105 13.99 7.95 -10.72
N VAL A 106 13.72 9.16 -11.21
CA VAL A 106 14.74 10.08 -11.74
C VAL A 106 15.80 10.41 -10.70
N VAL A 107 15.41 10.76 -9.47
CA VAL A 107 16.37 11.04 -8.38
C VAL A 107 17.27 9.83 -8.11
N SER A 108 16.71 8.62 -8.10
CA SER A 108 17.48 7.39 -7.89
C SER A 108 18.46 7.11 -9.03
N GLN A 109 18.09 7.40 -10.27
CA GLN A 109 18.95 7.24 -11.44
C GLN A 109 20.13 8.24 -11.37
N LEU A 110 19.86 9.51 -11.08
CA LEU A 110 20.87 10.56 -10.97
C LEU A 110 21.90 10.24 -9.86
N TYR A 111 21.43 9.84 -8.68
CA TYR A 111 22.31 9.48 -7.58
C TYR A 111 23.23 8.29 -7.94
N SER A 112 22.69 7.33 -8.70
CA SER A 112 23.38 6.09 -9.01
C SER A 112 24.45 6.17 -10.10
N TRP A 113 24.52 7.31 -10.80
CA TRP A 113 25.48 7.55 -11.89
C TRP A 113 26.92 7.32 -11.46
N ASN A 114 27.30 7.80 -10.27
CA ASN A 114 28.65 7.68 -9.74
C ASN A 114 29.07 6.23 -9.45
N GLY A 115 28.11 5.33 -9.21
CA GLY A 115 28.34 3.92 -8.90
C GLY A 115 28.05 2.96 -10.04
N GLN A 116 27.71 3.48 -11.24
CA GLN A 116 27.31 2.72 -12.43
C GLN A 116 26.30 1.59 -12.14
N ARG A 117 25.39 1.81 -11.20
CA ARG A 117 24.43 0.76 -10.77
C ARG A 117 23.49 0.40 -11.91
N GLN A 118 23.11 1.37 -12.74
CA GLN A 118 22.23 1.15 -13.89
C GLN A 118 22.79 0.07 -14.82
N LEU A 119 24.10 0.10 -15.11
CA LEU A 119 24.75 -0.90 -15.97
C LEU A 119 24.78 -2.29 -15.32
N ARG A 120 24.85 -2.36 -13.98
CA ARG A 120 24.80 -3.63 -13.24
C ARG A 120 23.40 -4.23 -13.21
N ILE A 121 22.36 -3.40 -13.16
CA ILE A 121 20.97 -3.84 -13.07
C ILE A 121 20.40 -4.15 -14.46
N TYR A 122 20.52 -3.21 -15.40
CA TYR A 122 19.92 -3.33 -16.72
C TYR A 122 20.86 -3.99 -17.74
N GLY A 123 22.17 -3.97 -17.50
CA GLY A 123 23.17 -4.47 -18.44
C GLY A 123 23.77 -3.39 -19.33
N LYS A 124 24.57 -3.83 -20.30
CA LYS A 124 25.25 -2.97 -21.31
C LYS A 124 24.76 -3.23 -22.75
N GLU A 125 23.88 -4.19 -22.93
CA GLU A 125 23.36 -4.58 -24.24
C GLU A 125 22.24 -3.65 -24.70
N LYS A 126 21.84 -3.73 -25.98
CA LYS A 126 20.71 -2.95 -26.52
C LYS A 126 19.39 -3.21 -25.76
N SER A 127 19.20 -4.42 -25.23
CA SER A 127 18.06 -4.81 -24.37
C SER A 127 17.97 -3.98 -23.09
N SER A 128 19.10 -3.49 -22.56
CA SER A 128 19.17 -2.69 -21.33
C SER A 128 18.35 -1.39 -21.41
N ILE A 129 18.23 -0.80 -22.61
CA ILE A 129 17.41 0.39 -22.85
C ILE A 129 15.93 0.05 -22.61
N TRP A 130 15.48 -1.10 -23.10
CA TRP A 130 14.11 -1.56 -22.88
C TRP A 130 13.85 -1.85 -21.40
N TYR A 131 14.77 -2.50 -20.69
CA TYR A 131 14.63 -2.73 -19.26
C TYR A 131 14.52 -1.43 -18.46
N PHE A 132 15.32 -0.41 -18.82
CA PHE A 132 15.21 0.91 -18.20
C PHE A 132 13.81 1.51 -18.39
N PHE A 133 13.26 1.50 -19.61
CA PHE A 133 11.93 2.05 -19.88
C PHE A 133 10.81 1.23 -19.24
N ILE A 134 10.92 -0.10 -19.24
CA ILE A 134 9.96 -0.99 -18.58
C ILE A 134 9.92 -0.69 -17.07
N ASP A 135 11.09 -0.52 -16.43
CA ASP A 135 11.16 -0.16 -15.02
C ASP A 135 10.71 1.29 -14.76
N PHE A 136 11.03 2.22 -15.67
CA PHE A 136 10.55 3.61 -15.62
C PHE A 136 9.02 3.68 -15.63
N PHE A 137 8.34 2.85 -16.42
CA PHE A 137 6.88 2.75 -16.40
C PHE A 137 6.32 1.89 -15.25
N GLY A 138 7.18 1.36 -14.38
CA GLY A 138 6.76 0.54 -13.23
C GLY A 138 6.22 -0.83 -13.65
N LEU A 139 6.63 -1.35 -14.81
CA LEU A 139 6.11 -2.57 -15.42
C LEU A 139 7.07 -3.77 -15.29
N ALA A 140 8.22 -3.59 -14.63
CA ALA A 140 9.26 -4.61 -14.54
C ALA A 140 8.76 -5.95 -13.98
N LYS A 141 7.85 -5.94 -12.98
CA LYS A 141 7.30 -7.18 -12.43
C LYS A 141 6.30 -7.87 -13.37
N ILE A 142 5.58 -7.13 -14.21
CA ILE A 142 4.65 -7.69 -15.20
C ILE A 142 5.41 -8.37 -16.35
N PHE A 143 6.49 -7.76 -16.82
CA PHE A 143 7.30 -8.28 -17.93
C PHE A 143 8.46 -9.16 -17.49
N ASP A 144 8.57 -9.43 -16.18
CA ASP A 144 9.66 -10.19 -15.57
C ASP A 144 11.06 -9.70 -15.99
N THR A 145 11.25 -8.37 -15.96
CA THR A 145 12.53 -7.72 -16.31
C THR A 145 13.27 -7.26 -15.06
N PRO A 146 14.59 -6.96 -15.17
CA PRO A 146 15.33 -6.34 -14.08
C PRO A 146 14.66 -5.05 -13.61
N THR A 147 14.77 -4.78 -12.29
CA THR A 147 14.28 -3.55 -11.67
C THR A 147 15.36 -2.94 -10.80
N PHE A 148 15.41 -1.61 -10.79
CA PHE A 148 16.38 -0.83 -10.04
C PHE A 148 16.24 -1.01 -8.53
N ASN A 149 14.99 -1.20 -8.09
CA ASN A 149 14.63 -1.43 -6.70
C ASN A 149 13.55 -2.51 -6.63
N ALA A 150 13.91 -3.67 -6.08
CA ALA A 150 13.04 -4.83 -5.98
C ALA A 150 11.70 -4.54 -5.28
N THR A 151 11.62 -3.57 -4.36
CA THR A 151 10.36 -3.23 -3.69
C THR A 151 9.35 -2.50 -4.59
N TRP A 152 9.77 -2.02 -5.77
CA TRP A 152 8.89 -1.38 -6.75
C TRP A 152 8.00 -2.34 -7.53
N TRP A 153 8.08 -3.66 -7.27
CA TRP A 153 7.12 -4.64 -7.78
C TRP A 153 5.66 -4.21 -7.53
N TYR A 154 5.40 -3.51 -6.42
CA TYR A 154 4.08 -2.98 -6.07
C TYR A 154 3.54 -1.97 -7.10
N MET A 155 4.40 -1.26 -7.84
CA MET A 155 3.97 -0.33 -8.89
C MET A 155 3.23 -1.07 -10.00
N SER A 156 3.74 -2.23 -10.41
CA SER A 156 3.08 -3.09 -11.39
C SER A 156 1.70 -3.54 -10.89
N LEU A 157 1.62 -3.99 -9.63
CA LEU A 157 0.34 -4.35 -9.01
C LEU A 157 -0.63 -3.16 -8.96
N ALA A 158 -0.16 -1.96 -8.56
CA ALA A 158 -0.98 -0.76 -8.47
C ALA A 158 -1.55 -0.34 -9.84
N ILE A 159 -0.77 -0.46 -10.92
CA ILE A 159 -1.24 -0.22 -12.29
C ILE A 159 -2.33 -1.23 -12.66
N VAL A 160 -2.12 -2.53 -12.40
CA VAL A 160 -3.13 -3.56 -12.65
C VAL A 160 -4.41 -3.28 -11.87
N ILE A 161 -4.32 -2.91 -10.59
CA ILE A 161 -5.49 -2.52 -9.78
C ILE A 161 -6.26 -1.38 -10.47
N ILE A 162 -5.59 -0.31 -10.89
CA ILE A 162 -6.24 0.83 -11.55
C ILE A 162 -7.01 0.38 -12.80
N LEU A 163 -6.45 -0.54 -13.58
CA LEU A 163 -7.04 -1.03 -14.83
C LEU A 163 -8.24 -1.97 -14.60
N ILE A 164 -8.18 -2.87 -13.62
CA ILE A 164 -9.25 -3.85 -13.36
C ILE A 164 -10.41 -3.27 -12.53
N MET A 165 -10.15 -2.22 -11.74
CA MET A 165 -11.13 -1.68 -10.79
C MET A 165 -12.48 -1.31 -11.42
N PRO A 166 -12.56 -0.68 -12.61
CA PRO A 166 -13.84 -0.41 -13.26
C PRO A 166 -14.62 -1.67 -13.65
N LEU A 167 -13.91 -2.74 -14.05
CA LEU A 167 -14.52 -4.04 -14.37
C LEU A 167 -15.11 -4.69 -13.12
N LEU A 168 -14.32 -4.73 -12.03
CA LEU A 168 -14.77 -5.26 -10.75
C LEU A 168 -15.92 -4.45 -10.15
N TYR A 169 -15.88 -3.12 -10.27
CA TYR A 169 -16.95 -2.23 -9.81
C TYR A 169 -18.26 -2.49 -10.57
N ARG A 170 -18.20 -2.62 -11.91
CA ARG A 170 -19.36 -2.97 -12.72
C ARG A 170 -19.91 -4.36 -12.41
N TRP A 171 -19.02 -5.33 -12.21
CA TRP A 171 -19.42 -6.69 -11.85
C TRP A 171 -20.08 -6.72 -10.47
N TYR A 172 -19.52 -6.01 -9.49
CA TYR A 172 -20.10 -5.85 -8.17
C TYR A 172 -21.49 -5.20 -8.22
N GLY A 173 -21.71 -4.23 -9.11
CA GLY A 173 -23.04 -3.64 -9.29
C GLY A 173 -24.12 -4.63 -9.74
N LYS A 174 -23.74 -5.70 -10.45
CA LYS A 174 -24.67 -6.75 -10.91
C LYS A 174 -24.90 -7.81 -9.84
N ASP A 175 -23.82 -8.35 -9.28
CA ASP A 175 -23.86 -9.58 -8.47
C ASP A 175 -23.58 -9.32 -6.97
N GLY A 176 -23.31 -8.07 -6.59
CA GLY A 176 -23.10 -7.64 -5.21
C GLY A 176 -21.98 -8.43 -4.52
N ILE A 177 -22.31 -8.96 -3.33
CA ILE A 177 -21.36 -9.70 -2.49
C ILE A 177 -20.84 -10.99 -3.15
N LEU A 178 -21.52 -11.53 -4.16
CA LEU A 178 -21.04 -12.71 -4.89
C LEU A 178 -19.66 -12.48 -5.53
N VAL A 179 -19.35 -11.24 -5.92
CA VAL A 179 -18.03 -10.88 -6.45
C VAL A 179 -16.92 -11.04 -5.41
N VAL A 180 -17.22 -10.84 -4.12
CA VAL A 180 -16.27 -11.07 -3.01
C VAL A 180 -16.01 -12.56 -2.83
N PHE A 181 -17.01 -13.43 -2.99
CA PHE A 181 -16.78 -14.87 -2.95
C PHE A 181 -16.07 -15.36 -4.22
N ALA A 182 -16.43 -14.82 -5.38
CA ALA A 182 -15.82 -15.17 -6.67
C ALA A 182 -14.33 -14.82 -6.72
N SER A 183 -13.87 -13.76 -6.03
CA SER A 183 -12.44 -13.41 -5.97
C SER A 183 -11.56 -14.45 -5.28
N ILE A 184 -12.16 -15.35 -4.47
CA ILE A 184 -11.48 -16.48 -3.84
C ILE A 184 -11.69 -17.75 -4.66
N LEU A 185 -12.95 -18.02 -5.02
CA LEU A 185 -13.35 -19.29 -5.62
C LEU A 185 -12.85 -19.43 -7.07
N LEU A 186 -12.93 -18.38 -7.89
CA LEU A 186 -12.54 -18.47 -9.31
C LEU A 186 -11.05 -18.73 -9.50
N PRO A 187 -10.11 -18.01 -8.85
CA PRO A 187 -8.69 -18.31 -9.03
C PRO A 187 -8.34 -19.75 -8.63
N ARG A 188 -8.98 -20.27 -7.57
CA ARG A 188 -8.76 -21.65 -7.10
C ARG A 188 -9.39 -22.70 -8.02
N ALA A 189 -10.61 -22.46 -8.49
CA ALA A 189 -11.31 -23.36 -9.42
C ALA A 189 -10.57 -23.46 -10.77
N LEU A 190 -9.93 -22.36 -11.20
CA LEU A 190 -9.11 -22.32 -12.41
C LEU A 190 -7.66 -22.80 -12.19
N GLY A 191 -7.28 -23.20 -10.96
CA GLY A 191 -5.92 -23.64 -10.65
C GLY A 191 -4.85 -22.55 -10.85
N LEU A 192 -5.22 -21.27 -10.73
CA LEU A 192 -4.29 -20.16 -10.91
C LEU A 192 -3.27 -20.12 -9.78
N GLU A 193 -2.01 -19.86 -10.13
CA GLU A 193 -0.96 -19.62 -9.15
C GLU A 193 -1.27 -18.37 -8.29
N ILE A 194 -0.76 -18.38 -7.05
CA ILE A 194 -0.84 -17.23 -6.15
C ILE A 194 0.25 -16.22 -6.54
N LEU A 195 -0.03 -15.50 -7.62
CA LEU A 195 0.69 -14.30 -8.05
C LEU A 195 0.17 -13.07 -7.32
N ASP A 196 0.79 -11.91 -7.57
CA ASP A 196 0.43 -10.67 -6.87
C ASP A 196 -1.06 -10.34 -7.04
N LEU A 197 -1.61 -10.36 -8.26
CA LEU A 197 -3.02 -10.05 -8.46
C LEU A 197 -3.95 -11.04 -7.74
N THR A 198 -3.74 -12.35 -7.91
CA THR A 198 -4.60 -13.39 -7.32
C THR A 198 -4.51 -13.40 -5.79
N ARG A 199 -3.33 -13.12 -5.22
CA ARG A 199 -3.15 -12.95 -3.76
C ARG A 199 -3.96 -11.81 -3.19
N TRP A 200 -4.03 -10.67 -3.88
CA TRP A 200 -4.64 -9.44 -3.36
C TRP A 200 -6.05 -9.17 -3.89
N LEU A 201 -6.59 -10.00 -4.78
CA LEU A 201 -7.90 -9.82 -5.40
C LEU A 201 -9.03 -9.72 -4.37
N LEU A 202 -8.97 -10.52 -3.31
CA LEU A 202 -9.95 -10.46 -2.22
C LEU A 202 -9.90 -9.09 -1.52
N ALA A 203 -8.72 -8.53 -1.25
CA ALA A 203 -8.59 -7.20 -0.63
C ALA A 203 -9.22 -6.10 -1.51
N ILE A 204 -9.10 -6.23 -2.84
CA ILE A 204 -9.74 -5.30 -3.79
C ILE A 204 -11.26 -5.37 -3.68
N THR A 205 -11.83 -6.58 -3.78
CA THR A 205 -13.29 -6.77 -3.70
C THR A 205 -13.87 -6.42 -2.33
N LEU A 206 -13.13 -6.69 -1.24
CA LEU A 206 -13.48 -6.23 0.11
C LEU A 206 -13.48 -4.70 0.19
N GLY A 207 -12.52 -4.03 -0.43
CA GLY A 207 -12.48 -2.57 -0.50
C GLY A 207 -13.72 -1.99 -1.20
N ILE A 208 -14.15 -2.60 -2.30
CA ILE A 208 -15.39 -2.24 -3.02
C ILE A 208 -16.60 -2.44 -2.10
N TYR A 209 -16.77 -3.64 -1.54
CA TYR A 209 -17.90 -3.98 -0.67
C TYR A 209 -17.99 -3.08 0.58
N PHE A 210 -16.85 -2.80 1.22
CA PHE A 210 -16.79 -1.98 2.44
C PHE A 210 -17.14 -0.52 2.15
N ALA A 211 -16.69 0.01 0.99
CA ALA A 211 -17.02 1.36 0.56
C ALA A 211 -18.51 1.49 0.23
N ASP A 212 -19.03 0.54 -0.54
CA ASP A 212 -20.42 0.53 -0.99
C ASP A 212 -21.42 0.43 0.17
N ARG A 213 -21.20 -0.53 1.07
CA ARG A 213 -22.10 -0.81 2.19
C ARG A 213 -21.79 0.03 3.43
N ASN A 214 -20.79 0.91 3.34
CA ASN A 214 -20.31 1.76 4.44
C ASN A 214 -19.98 0.94 5.71
N ILE A 215 -19.35 -0.22 5.53
CA ILE A 215 -19.16 -1.23 6.60
C ILE A 215 -18.33 -0.67 7.74
N LEU A 216 -17.24 0.05 7.47
CA LEU A 216 -16.38 0.63 8.50
C LEU A 216 -17.16 1.54 9.47
N VAL A 217 -18.04 2.38 8.93
CA VAL A 217 -18.87 3.29 9.73
C VAL A 217 -19.96 2.53 10.47
N ARG A 218 -20.61 1.56 9.83
CA ARG A 218 -21.62 0.71 10.48
C ARG A 218 -21.02 -0.01 11.67
N LEU A 219 -19.87 -0.66 11.50
CA LEU A 219 -19.16 -1.36 12.59
C LEU A 219 -18.80 -0.41 13.74
N LYS A 220 -18.36 0.81 13.42
CA LYS A 220 -18.05 1.84 14.43
C LYS A 220 -19.27 2.27 15.22
N GLN A 221 -20.41 2.43 14.55
CA GLN A 221 -21.67 2.88 15.15
C GLN A 221 -22.44 1.78 15.90
N MET A 222 -21.99 0.51 15.86
CA MET A 222 -22.64 -0.56 16.61
C MET A 222 -22.48 -0.36 18.12
N TYR A 223 -23.60 -0.54 18.85
CA TYR A 223 -23.66 -0.53 20.31
C TYR A 223 -24.05 -1.92 20.81
N ILE A 224 -23.17 -2.53 21.61
CA ILE A 224 -23.39 -3.79 22.32
C ILE A 224 -24.13 -3.53 23.63
N CYS A 225 -23.83 -2.41 24.29
CA CYS A 225 -24.47 -1.99 25.54
C CYS A 225 -24.82 -0.50 25.54
N LYS A 226 -25.73 -0.10 26.43
CA LYS A 226 -26.22 1.29 26.53
C LYS A 226 -25.13 2.30 26.91
N SER A 227 -24.16 1.90 27.75
CA SER A 227 -23.05 2.77 28.15
C SER A 227 -22.00 2.86 27.05
N LYS A 228 -21.68 4.08 26.60
CA LYS A 228 -20.69 4.33 25.53
C LYS A 228 -19.29 3.86 25.92
N THR A 229 -18.87 4.12 27.16
CA THR A 229 -17.54 3.72 27.65
C THR A 229 -17.41 2.21 27.75
N ILE A 230 -18.39 1.55 28.35
CA ILE A 230 -18.41 0.09 28.47
C ILE A 230 -18.47 -0.55 27.08
N ASN A 231 -19.25 0.01 26.15
CA ASN A 231 -19.33 -0.45 24.77
C ASN A 231 -17.94 -0.41 24.09
N LYS A 232 -17.23 0.71 24.25
CA LYS A 232 -15.89 0.86 23.67
C LYS A 232 -14.89 -0.12 24.28
N MET A 233 -14.94 -0.37 25.59
CA MET A 233 -14.09 -1.36 26.26
C MET A 233 -14.38 -2.78 25.78
N ILE A 234 -15.66 -3.18 25.71
CA ILE A 234 -16.05 -4.52 25.21
C ILE A 234 -15.59 -4.68 23.76
N LYS A 235 -15.87 -3.70 22.89
CA LYS A 235 -15.40 -3.73 21.50
C LYS A 235 -13.88 -3.86 21.43
N PHE A 236 -13.14 -3.13 22.27
CA PHE A 236 -11.68 -3.21 22.32
C PHE A 236 -11.19 -4.60 22.71
N CYS A 237 -11.73 -5.18 23.79
CA CYS A 237 -11.35 -6.52 24.25
C CYS A 237 -11.67 -7.59 23.21
N CYS A 238 -12.89 -7.60 22.68
CA CYS A 238 -13.30 -8.55 21.64
C CYS A 238 -12.47 -8.38 20.36
N ALA A 239 -12.24 -7.13 19.94
CA ALA A 239 -11.49 -6.90 18.72
C ALA A 239 -10.01 -7.26 18.86
N THR A 240 -9.42 -7.02 20.03
CA THR A 240 -8.04 -7.41 20.32
C THR A 240 -7.91 -8.93 20.39
N ALA A 241 -8.86 -9.64 21.01
CA ALA A 241 -8.86 -11.10 21.04
C ALA A 241 -8.93 -11.70 19.62
N ILE A 242 -9.81 -11.17 18.76
CA ILE A 242 -9.89 -11.58 17.34
C ILE A 242 -8.59 -11.25 16.60
N LEU A 243 -8.00 -10.07 16.82
CA LEU A 243 -6.72 -9.72 16.19
C LEU A 243 -5.60 -10.69 16.58
N ILE A 244 -5.49 -11.04 17.87
CA ILE A 244 -4.52 -12.02 18.36
C ILE A 244 -4.76 -13.38 17.68
N LEU A 245 -6.01 -13.84 17.60
CA LEU A 245 -6.36 -15.08 16.92
C LEU A 245 -5.95 -15.04 15.44
N LEU A 246 -6.23 -13.94 14.74
CA LEU A 246 -5.85 -13.75 13.33
C LEU A 246 -4.33 -13.76 13.13
N VAL A 247 -3.57 -13.14 14.04
CA VAL A 247 -2.09 -13.19 14.04
C VAL A 247 -1.62 -14.63 14.20
N LEU A 248 -2.14 -15.36 15.20
CA LEU A 248 -1.76 -16.75 15.47
C LEU A 248 -2.09 -17.67 14.28
N ILE A 249 -3.27 -17.53 13.69
CA ILE A 249 -3.68 -18.32 12.52
C ILE A 249 -2.77 -18.03 11.33
N ARG A 250 -2.52 -16.75 11.02
CA ARG A 250 -1.68 -16.36 9.88
C ARG A 250 -0.24 -16.84 10.02
N GLN A 251 0.30 -16.88 11.23
CA GLN A 251 1.67 -17.31 11.49
C GLN A 251 1.80 -18.82 11.77
N SER A 252 0.68 -19.55 11.84
CA SER A 252 0.66 -21.00 11.96
C SER A 252 0.98 -21.71 10.64
N LYS A 253 1.07 -23.05 10.68
CA LYS A 253 1.18 -23.91 9.48
C LYS A 253 -0.01 -23.78 8.51
N ILE A 254 -1.15 -23.26 8.96
CA ILE A 254 -2.34 -23.02 8.12
C ILE A 254 -2.19 -21.72 7.31
N GLY A 255 -1.47 -20.73 7.84
CA GLY A 255 -1.30 -19.41 7.24
C GLY A 255 -0.86 -19.45 5.77
N PRO A 256 0.28 -20.11 5.44
CA PRO A 256 0.76 -20.21 4.07
C PRO A 256 -0.24 -20.87 3.09
N LYS A 257 -1.07 -21.82 3.57
CA LYS A 257 -2.05 -22.53 2.72
C LYS A 257 -3.21 -21.65 2.25
N PHE A 258 -3.53 -20.60 2.99
CA PHE A 258 -4.63 -19.69 2.70
C PHE A 258 -4.16 -18.23 2.74
N ILE A 259 -2.93 -18.01 2.28
CA ILE A 259 -2.27 -16.71 2.40
C ILE A 259 -2.99 -15.62 1.59
N ASP A 260 -3.58 -15.98 0.46
CA ASP A 260 -4.47 -15.16 -0.39
C ASP A 260 -5.74 -14.69 0.36
N ILE A 261 -6.21 -15.45 1.34
CA ILE A 261 -7.33 -15.07 2.20
C ILE A 261 -6.83 -14.23 3.37
N TRP A 262 -5.84 -14.73 4.12
CA TRP A 262 -5.37 -14.08 5.35
C TRP A 262 -4.76 -12.70 5.09
N ASP A 263 -3.98 -12.56 4.01
CA ASP A 263 -3.42 -11.27 3.61
C ASP A 263 -4.47 -10.29 3.07
N CYS A 264 -5.74 -10.67 2.96
CA CYS A 264 -6.82 -9.79 2.52
C CYS A 264 -7.82 -9.48 3.65
N VAL A 265 -8.25 -10.49 4.40
CA VAL A 265 -9.21 -10.35 5.51
C VAL A 265 -8.59 -9.61 6.68
N ILE A 266 -7.36 -9.95 7.06
CA ILE A 266 -6.66 -9.33 8.19
C ILE A 266 -6.43 -7.84 7.94
N PRO A 267 -5.94 -7.38 6.78
CA PRO A 267 -5.82 -5.95 6.54
C PRO A 267 -7.16 -5.19 6.60
N ALA A 268 -8.25 -5.73 6.06
CA ALA A 268 -9.57 -5.10 6.18
C ALA A 268 -9.99 -4.98 7.66
N TYR A 269 -9.73 -6.02 8.45
CA TYR A 269 -9.96 -6.03 9.88
C TYR A 269 -9.08 -5.01 10.64
N VAL A 270 -7.79 -4.94 10.32
CA VAL A 270 -6.85 -3.98 10.90
C VAL A 270 -7.23 -2.54 10.54
N VAL A 271 -7.70 -2.28 9.31
CA VAL A 271 -8.23 -0.96 8.92
C VAL A 271 -9.41 -0.55 9.81
N TYR A 272 -10.35 -1.48 10.07
CA TYR A 272 -11.43 -1.24 11.03
C TYR A 272 -10.90 -1.00 12.45
N TYR A 273 -9.99 -1.85 12.94
CA TYR A 273 -9.40 -1.71 14.28
C TYR A 273 -8.73 -0.35 14.45
N CYS A 274 -7.95 0.09 13.46
CA CYS A 274 -7.31 1.40 13.44
C CYS A 274 -8.35 2.53 13.44
N PHE A 275 -9.41 2.40 12.63
CA PHE A 275 -10.49 3.38 12.57
C PHE A 275 -11.24 3.52 13.89
N GLU A 276 -11.47 2.40 14.60
CA GLU A 276 -12.22 2.37 15.85
C GLU A 276 -11.40 2.86 17.06
N PHE A 277 -10.14 2.43 17.19
CA PHE A 277 -9.40 2.58 18.44
C PHE A 277 -8.16 3.46 18.33
N VAL A 278 -7.45 3.41 17.20
CA VAL A 278 -6.12 4.06 17.08
C VAL A 278 -6.29 5.52 16.69
N ILE A 279 -7.00 5.79 15.60
CA ILE A 279 -7.10 7.15 15.05
C ILE A 279 -8.11 8.04 15.80
N ASP A 280 -8.83 7.48 16.78
CA ASP A 280 -9.64 8.27 17.72
C ASP A 280 -8.76 9.09 18.68
N ILE A 281 -7.48 8.74 18.83
CA ILE A 281 -6.53 9.47 19.66
C ILE A 281 -5.97 10.64 18.83
N THR A 282 -6.41 11.86 19.13
CA THR A 282 -6.13 13.06 18.33
C THR A 282 -4.65 13.30 18.04
N CYS A 283 -3.77 13.11 19.04
CA CYS A 283 -2.32 13.30 18.87
C CYS A 283 -1.73 12.29 17.87
N ILE A 284 -2.03 11.00 18.08
CA ILE A 284 -1.60 9.90 17.21
C ILE A 284 -2.14 10.11 15.80
N ARG A 285 -3.42 10.49 15.67
CA ARG A 285 -4.06 10.77 14.37
C ARG A 285 -3.29 11.82 13.58
N LYS A 286 -2.88 12.94 14.20
CA LYS A 286 -2.14 14.01 13.50
C LYS A 286 -0.82 13.50 12.92
N ILE A 287 -0.06 12.75 13.70
CA ILE A 287 1.22 12.15 13.26
C ILE A 287 0.97 11.15 12.13
N LEU A 288 -0.01 10.27 12.28
CA LEU A 288 -0.34 9.26 11.27
C LEU A 288 -0.85 9.89 9.97
N VAL A 289 -1.66 10.95 10.02
CA VAL A 289 -2.09 11.69 8.83
C VAL A 289 -0.90 12.29 8.11
N LEU A 290 0.05 12.88 8.86
CA LEU A 290 1.27 13.44 8.31
C LEU A 290 2.09 12.35 7.59
N LEU A 291 2.40 11.23 8.26
CA LEU A 291 3.09 10.09 7.64
C LEU A 291 2.32 9.56 6.42
N GLY A 292 1.00 9.48 6.51
CA GLY A 292 0.12 9.05 5.42
C GLY A 292 0.22 9.90 4.16
N LYS A 293 0.35 11.23 4.30
CA LYS A 293 0.56 12.15 3.17
C LYS A 293 1.88 11.89 2.44
N HIS A 294 2.90 11.51 3.18
CA HIS A 294 4.25 11.26 2.67
C HIS A 294 4.52 9.77 2.34
N SER A 295 3.56 8.89 2.61
CA SER A 295 3.72 7.43 2.51
C SER A 295 4.22 6.92 1.15
N MET A 296 3.85 7.55 0.03
CA MET A 296 4.33 7.15 -1.30
C MET A 296 5.84 7.35 -1.45
N ASN A 297 6.35 8.54 -1.15
CA ASN A 297 7.79 8.82 -1.28
C ASN A 297 8.59 7.98 -0.27
N MET A 298 8.06 7.82 0.94
CA MET A 298 8.61 6.96 1.99
C MET A 298 8.73 5.51 1.50
N PHE A 299 7.65 4.96 0.93
CA PHE A 299 7.65 3.62 0.34
C PHE A 299 8.61 3.49 -0.83
N LEU A 300 8.66 4.45 -1.74
CA LEU A 300 9.52 4.32 -2.91
C LEU A 300 11.02 4.44 -2.57
N SER A 301 11.36 5.12 -1.48
CA SER A 301 12.75 5.42 -1.11
C SER A 301 13.37 4.52 -0.04
N HIS A 302 12.58 3.89 0.84
CA HIS A 302 13.11 3.19 2.02
C HIS A 302 14.20 2.16 1.72
N THR A 303 14.04 1.36 0.65
CA THR A 303 15.02 0.31 0.30
C THR A 303 16.35 0.90 -0.16
N PHE A 304 16.38 2.12 -0.71
CA PHE A 304 17.64 2.79 -1.02
C PHE A 304 18.48 3.03 0.24
N PHE A 305 17.84 3.46 1.32
CA PHE A 305 18.51 3.71 2.59
C PHE A 305 18.89 2.40 3.29
N ARG A 306 17.93 1.50 3.54
CA ARG A 306 18.20 0.31 4.37
C ARG A 306 19.06 -0.76 3.70
N ALA A 307 19.23 -0.74 2.37
CA ALA A 307 19.82 -1.90 1.67
C ALA A 307 20.65 -1.60 0.43
N ILE A 308 20.56 -0.41 -0.19
CA ILE A 308 21.26 -0.15 -1.46
C ILE A 308 22.43 0.82 -1.28
N TYR A 309 22.22 1.97 -0.63
CA TYR A 309 23.22 3.05 -0.57
C TYR A 309 23.69 3.36 0.84
N PHE A 310 22.83 3.23 1.85
CA PHE A 310 23.15 3.65 3.22
C PHE A 310 22.91 2.58 4.30
N PRO A 311 23.07 1.26 4.05
CA PRO A 311 22.82 0.26 5.08
C PRO A 311 23.75 0.44 6.29
N ASP A 312 25.03 0.80 6.07
CA ASP A 312 26.00 1.04 7.15
C ASP A 312 25.53 2.14 8.11
N PHE A 313 24.97 3.23 7.56
CA PHE A 313 24.43 4.32 8.36
C PHE A 313 23.14 3.91 9.08
N ILE A 314 22.23 3.21 8.40
CA ILE A 314 20.94 2.81 9.00
C ILE A 314 21.14 1.86 10.18
N TYR A 315 22.09 0.93 10.10
CA TYR A 315 22.34 -0.07 11.14
C TYR A 315 23.46 0.34 12.13
N SER A 316 24.08 1.51 11.99
CA SER A 316 25.14 1.96 12.91
C SER A 316 24.64 2.20 14.34
N PHE A 317 23.33 2.37 14.52
CA PHE A 317 22.71 2.62 15.82
C PHE A 317 22.52 1.34 16.63
N LYS A 318 22.65 0.16 16.01
CA LYS A 318 22.69 -1.17 16.65
C LYS A 318 21.43 -1.55 17.42
N TYR A 319 20.36 -0.78 17.41
CA TYR A 319 19.11 -1.10 18.11
C TYR A 319 17.96 -1.12 17.12
N ALA A 320 17.23 -2.23 17.03
CA ALA A 320 16.21 -2.43 16.00
C ALA A 320 15.17 -1.30 15.93
N TRP A 321 14.69 -0.83 17.09
CA TRP A 321 13.72 0.26 17.16
C TRP A 321 14.33 1.61 16.74
N LEU A 322 15.61 1.83 17.02
CA LEU A 322 16.32 3.07 16.68
C LEU A 322 16.68 3.09 15.19
N ASP A 323 17.15 1.98 14.64
CA ASP A 323 17.39 1.81 13.19
C ASP A 323 16.10 2.06 12.40
N THR A 324 14.95 1.61 12.91
CA THR A 324 13.63 1.88 12.32
C THR A 324 13.26 3.35 12.40
N LEU A 325 13.43 3.97 13.58
CA LEU A 325 13.13 5.38 13.79
C LEU A 325 13.96 6.27 12.86
N VAL A 326 15.26 6.01 12.75
CA VAL A 326 16.18 6.72 11.85
C VAL A 326 15.73 6.58 10.40
N LEU A 327 15.38 5.35 9.97
CA LEU A 327 14.91 5.11 8.62
C LEU A 327 13.60 5.87 8.32
N ILE A 328 12.64 5.89 9.25
CA ILE A 328 11.41 6.67 9.14
C ILE A 328 11.73 8.16 9.01
N ILE A 329 12.59 8.71 9.88
CA ILE A 329 12.94 10.13 9.89
C ILE A 329 13.58 10.53 8.56
N ILE A 330 14.58 9.77 8.07
CA ILE A 330 15.32 10.14 6.86
C ILE A 330 14.45 10.07 5.62
N THR A 331 13.65 9.02 5.47
CA THR A 331 12.73 8.89 4.33
C THR A 331 11.60 9.90 4.40
N PHE A 332 11.17 10.30 5.59
CA PHE A 332 10.21 11.39 5.79
C PHE A 332 10.81 12.76 5.41
N ILE A 333 12.02 13.08 5.87
CA ILE A 333 12.75 14.30 5.49
C ILE A 333 12.95 14.35 3.97
N LEU A 334 13.41 13.25 3.35
CA LEU A 334 13.52 13.15 1.90
C LEU A 334 12.17 13.44 1.23
N SER A 335 11.09 12.91 1.78
CA SER A 335 9.76 13.21 1.25
C SER A 335 9.41 14.70 1.36
N ILE A 336 9.74 15.38 2.46
CA ILE A 336 9.49 16.81 2.60
C ILE A 336 10.26 17.60 1.54
N ILE A 337 11.54 17.27 1.35
CA ILE A 337 12.39 17.91 0.33
C ILE A 337 11.79 17.72 -1.06
N ILE A 338 11.32 16.51 -1.37
CA ILE A 338 10.69 16.21 -2.66
C ILE A 338 9.41 17.01 -2.87
N GLU A 339 8.53 17.07 -1.86
CA GLU A 339 7.29 17.85 -1.99
C GLU A 339 7.58 19.35 -2.11
N PHE A 340 8.56 19.87 -1.38
CA PHE A 340 9.02 21.25 -1.53
C PHE A 340 9.54 21.53 -2.96
N LEU A 341 10.38 20.65 -3.52
CA LEU A 341 10.86 20.78 -4.90
C LEU A 341 9.70 20.74 -5.91
N LYS A 342 8.71 19.87 -5.71
CA LYS A 342 7.50 19.82 -6.56
C LYS A 342 6.73 21.14 -6.50
N GLU A 343 6.62 21.75 -5.34
CA GLU A 343 5.97 23.06 -5.18
C GLU A 343 6.77 24.17 -5.88
N THR A 344 8.07 24.26 -5.63
CA THR A 344 8.96 25.27 -6.25
C THR A 344 8.94 25.17 -7.78
N LEU A 345 9.01 23.96 -8.32
CA LEU A 345 9.00 23.71 -9.77
C LEU A 345 7.59 23.78 -10.39
N LYS A 346 6.55 24.11 -9.59
CA LYS A 346 5.14 24.07 -9.99
C LYS A 346 4.73 22.74 -10.62
N TYR A 347 5.38 21.65 -10.19
CA TYR A 347 5.19 20.31 -10.71
C TYR A 347 3.73 19.86 -10.61
N ASN A 348 3.10 20.09 -9.46
CA ASN A 348 1.68 19.74 -9.25
C ASN A 348 0.77 20.46 -10.25
N LYS A 349 1.05 21.73 -10.57
CA LYS A 349 0.30 22.49 -11.59
C LYS A 349 0.48 21.89 -12.99
N ILE A 350 1.69 21.44 -13.33
CA ILE A 350 1.96 20.75 -14.60
C ILE A 350 1.15 19.45 -14.67
N ILE A 351 1.17 18.63 -13.62
CA ILE A 351 0.44 17.37 -13.58
C ILE A 351 -1.07 17.58 -13.65
N ASP A 352 -1.61 18.59 -12.96
CA ASP A 352 -3.03 18.91 -13.02
C ASP A 352 -3.44 19.40 -14.41
N ASN A 353 -2.62 20.21 -15.08
CA ASN A 353 -2.83 20.58 -16.47
C ASN A 353 -2.82 19.38 -17.42
N ILE A 354 -1.90 18.41 -17.21
CA ILE A 354 -1.88 17.17 -18.01
C ILE A 354 -3.19 16.41 -17.81
N LYS A 355 -3.66 16.22 -16.57
CA LYS A 355 -4.94 15.56 -16.28
C LYS A 355 -6.13 16.26 -16.91
N LEU A 356 -6.16 17.58 -16.86
CA LEU A 356 -7.21 18.39 -17.49
C LEU A 356 -7.24 18.17 -19.00
N LYS A 357 -6.10 18.35 -19.68
CA LYS A 357 -5.98 18.13 -21.14
C LYS A 357 -6.32 16.70 -21.55
N THR A 358 -5.87 15.70 -20.78
CA THR A 358 -6.23 14.30 -21.01
C THR A 358 -7.74 14.09 -20.87
N THR A 359 -8.36 14.71 -19.87
CA THR A 359 -9.82 14.63 -19.66
C THR A 359 -10.57 15.28 -20.82
N GLU A 360 -10.18 16.49 -21.25
CA GLU A 360 -10.78 17.18 -22.40
C GLU A 360 -10.66 16.36 -23.68
N TYR A 361 -9.48 15.81 -23.96
CA TYR A 361 -9.25 14.95 -25.13
C TYR A 361 -10.17 13.72 -25.12
N ILE A 362 -10.28 13.01 -24.00
CA ILE A 362 -11.16 11.83 -23.86
C ILE A 362 -12.64 12.20 -24.01
N MET A 363 -13.03 13.40 -23.57
CA MET A 363 -14.43 13.84 -23.67
C MET A 363 -14.82 14.25 -25.09
N ASN A 364 -13.86 14.73 -25.89
CA ASN A 364 -14.06 15.22 -27.26
C ASN A 364 -13.98 14.12 -28.34
N GLN A 365 -13.37 12.96 -28.05
CA GLN A 365 -13.48 11.73 -28.85
C GLN A 365 -14.80 11.04 -28.54
#